data_AF-A0A6I6MPD5-F1
#
_entry.id   AF-A0A6I6MPD5-F1
#
_cell.length_a   1.000
_cell.length_b   1.000
_cell.length_c   1.000
_cell.angle_alpha   90.00
_cell.angle_beta   90.00
_cell.angle_gamma   90.00
#
_symmetry.space_group_name_H-M   'P 1'
#
loop_
_entity.id
_entity.type
_entity.pdbx_description
1 polymer ?
#
loop_
_entity_poly.entity_id
_entity_poly.type
_entity_poly.pdbx_seq_one_letter_code
_entity_poly.pdbx_strand_id
1 'polypeptide(L)'
;MKRLVLALGVGFLGVAPARAQDRSISVQAICMDARGMPHPASQTFAERDVVATYAGELFRCLPGTSMRYVADSLNHDCAAGEALWYEDRRLSCRAEVASDAEQEREMLRQFGPGEKAVQIASGPSAEPARAAPRIVNGYARTR
;
A
#
# COMPACT_ATOMS: atom_id res chain seq x y z
N MET A 1 41.34 56.93 18.41
CA MET A 1 40.74 56.30 17.21
C MET A 1 40.22 54.93 17.61
N LYS A 2 38.90 54.79 17.86
CA LYS A 2 38.24 53.56 18.34
C LYS A 2 37.58 52.87 17.14
N ARG A 3 37.99 51.64 16.81
CA ARG A 3 37.29 50.79 15.83
C ARG A 3 36.28 49.91 16.57
N LEU A 4 35.00 50.19 16.35
CA LEU A 4 33.87 49.41 16.82
C LEU A 4 33.61 48.29 15.80
N VAL A 5 33.72 47.03 16.22
CA VAL A 5 33.38 45.87 15.39
C VAL A 5 31.99 45.39 15.80
N LEU A 6 30.98 45.58 14.94
CA LEU A 6 29.66 44.96 15.11
C LEU A 6 29.73 43.52 14.57
N ALA A 7 29.53 42.54 15.45
CA ALA A 7 29.26 41.17 15.05
C ALA A 7 27.77 41.03 14.72
N LEU A 8 27.44 40.89 13.44
CA LEU A 8 26.11 40.50 12.96
C LEU A 8 25.95 38.99 13.16
N GLY A 9 25.17 38.60 14.17
CA GLY A 9 24.73 37.22 14.35
C GLY A 9 23.72 36.86 13.26
N VAL A 10 24.10 35.94 12.38
CA VAL A 10 23.19 35.33 11.40
C VAL A 10 22.48 34.17 12.09
N GLY A 11 21.22 34.39 12.49
CA GLY A 11 20.35 33.35 13.00
C GLY A 11 19.97 32.38 11.88
N PHE A 12 20.53 31.17 11.91
CA PHE A 12 20.00 30.05 11.13
C PHE A 12 18.64 29.64 11.73
N LEU A 13 17.55 30.01 11.07
CA LEU A 13 16.24 29.40 11.30
C LEU A 13 16.32 27.94 10.84
N GLY A 14 16.64 27.04 11.77
CA GLY A 14 16.58 25.61 11.54
C GLY A 14 15.15 25.19 11.25
N VAL A 15 14.89 24.71 10.03
CA VAL A 15 13.67 23.97 9.71
C VAL A 15 13.73 22.66 10.48
N ALA A 16 12.92 22.52 11.53
CA ALA A 16 12.74 21.24 12.19
C ALA A 16 12.09 20.25 11.21
N PRO A 17 12.55 18.99 11.12
CA PRO A 17 11.86 17.99 10.29
C PRO A 17 10.43 17.86 10.82
N ALA A 18 9.45 18.00 9.92
CA ALA A 18 8.06 17.69 10.25
C ALA A 18 8.03 16.29 10.85
N ARG A 19 7.51 16.15 12.08
CA ARG A 19 7.27 14.83 12.65
C ARG A 19 6.32 14.12 11.69
N ALA A 20 6.72 12.95 11.19
CA ALA A 20 5.83 12.08 10.45
C ALA A 20 4.60 11.82 11.33
N GLN A 21 3.47 12.44 10.99
CA GLN A 21 2.21 12.15 11.64
C GLN A 21 1.69 10.86 11.04
N ASP A 22 1.35 9.90 11.89
CA ASP A 22 0.60 8.74 11.40
C ASP A 22 -0.81 9.21 11.08
N ARG A 23 -1.21 9.02 9.83
CA ARG A 23 -2.56 9.31 9.36
C ARG A 23 -3.29 8.00 9.12
N SER A 24 -4.52 7.92 9.60
CA SER A 24 -5.41 6.82 9.27
C SER A 24 -6.06 7.09 7.92
N ILE A 25 -5.98 6.14 7.00
CA ILE A 25 -6.64 6.22 5.71
C ILE A 25 -7.51 4.99 5.48
N SER A 26 -8.60 5.18 4.74
CA SER A 26 -9.40 4.08 4.21
C SER A 26 -8.83 3.58 2.89
N VAL A 27 -8.95 2.27 2.69
CA VAL A 27 -8.51 1.55 1.51
C VAL A 27 -9.64 0.62 1.06
N GLN A 28 -10.05 0.74 -0.20
CA GLN A 28 -11.03 -0.13 -0.83
C GLN A 28 -10.48 -0.67 -2.13
N ALA A 29 -10.76 -1.93 -2.46
CA ALA A 29 -10.24 -2.56 -3.66
C ALA A 29 -11.34 -3.26 -4.47
N ILE A 30 -11.19 -3.25 -5.78
CA ILE A 30 -11.98 -4.00 -6.75
C ILE A 30 -11.04 -4.74 -7.71
N CYS A 31 -11.53 -5.82 -8.31
CA CYS A 31 -10.82 -6.56 -9.33
C CYS A 31 -11.45 -6.28 -10.69
N MET A 32 -10.64 -5.99 -11.69
CA MET A 32 -11.07 -5.77 -13.07
C MET A 32 -10.75 -7.02 -13.87
N ASP A 33 -11.74 -7.61 -14.53
CA ASP A 33 -11.48 -8.69 -15.48
C ASP A 33 -10.92 -8.16 -16.81
N ALA A 34 -10.50 -9.08 -17.70
CA ALA A 34 -9.96 -8.72 -19.01
C ALA A 34 -10.94 -7.95 -19.92
N ARG A 35 -12.23 -7.91 -19.58
CA ARG A 35 -13.27 -7.15 -20.30
C ARG A 35 -13.54 -5.79 -19.63
N GLY A 36 -12.85 -5.47 -18.54
CA GLY A 36 -13.07 -4.26 -17.75
C GLY A 36 -14.30 -4.33 -16.85
N MET A 37 -14.86 -5.52 -16.59
CA MET A 37 -15.97 -5.69 -15.65
C MET A 37 -15.45 -5.69 -14.21
N PRO A 38 -16.00 -4.86 -13.31
CA PRO A 38 -15.60 -4.83 -11.92
C PRO A 38 -16.20 -6.02 -11.15
N HIS A 39 -15.34 -6.66 -10.36
CA HIS A 39 -15.65 -7.75 -9.42
C HIS A 39 -15.18 -7.36 -8.02
N PRO A 40 -15.80 -7.90 -6.96
CA PRO A 40 -15.33 -7.67 -5.60
C PRO A 40 -13.91 -8.24 -5.40
N ALA A 41 -13.03 -7.46 -4.77
CA ALA A 41 -11.75 -7.97 -4.29
C ALA A 41 -11.93 -8.75 -2.99
N SER A 42 -11.19 -9.84 -2.84
CA SER A 42 -11.19 -10.67 -1.64
C SER A 42 -10.42 -9.95 -0.53
N GLN A 43 -11.00 -9.78 0.65
CA GLN A 43 -10.23 -9.48 1.85
C GLN A 43 -9.51 -10.75 2.33
N THR A 44 -8.32 -10.63 2.89
CA THR A 44 -7.54 -11.77 3.43
C THR A 44 -7.87 -12.08 4.89
N PHE A 45 -8.52 -11.16 5.59
CA PHE A 45 -9.00 -11.29 6.97
C PHE A 45 -10.20 -10.35 7.21
N ALA A 46 -10.95 -10.57 8.29
CA ALA A 46 -12.23 -9.88 8.54
C ALA A 46 -12.07 -8.46 9.10
N GLU A 47 -11.01 -8.20 9.88
CA GLU A 47 -10.84 -6.99 10.65
C GLU A 47 -10.67 -5.76 9.74
N ARG A 48 -11.46 -4.71 9.99
CA ARG A 48 -11.38 -3.44 9.24
C ARG A 48 -10.12 -2.65 9.59
N ASP A 49 -9.84 -2.49 10.89
CA ASP A 49 -8.74 -1.69 11.39
C ASP A 49 -7.46 -2.52 11.44
N VAL A 50 -6.46 -2.11 10.65
CA VAL A 50 -5.18 -2.81 10.50
C VAL A 50 -4.15 -2.16 11.40
N VAL A 51 -3.57 -2.96 12.30
CA VAL A 51 -2.53 -2.47 13.21
C VAL A 51 -1.27 -2.05 12.45
N ALA A 52 -0.58 -1.02 12.94
CA ALA A 52 0.58 -0.45 12.25
C ALA A 52 1.74 -1.43 12.04
N THR A 53 1.83 -2.47 12.89
CA THR A 53 2.83 -3.54 12.84
C THR A 53 2.45 -4.71 11.93
N TYR A 54 1.27 -4.68 11.31
CA TYR A 54 0.86 -5.70 10.36
C TYR A 54 1.77 -5.67 9.13
N ALA A 55 2.17 -6.85 8.66
CA ALA A 55 2.94 -7.03 7.45
C ALA A 55 2.33 -8.18 6.65
N GLY A 56 1.63 -7.87 5.57
CA GLY A 56 0.95 -8.88 4.77
C GLY A 56 -0.04 -8.32 3.77
N GLU A 57 -0.78 -9.24 3.15
CA GLU A 57 -1.81 -8.95 2.15
C GLU A 57 -3.07 -8.39 2.81
N LEU A 58 -3.63 -7.32 2.25
CA LEU A 58 -4.93 -6.79 2.65
C LEU A 58 -6.05 -7.27 1.73
N PHE A 59 -5.76 -7.29 0.42
CA PHE A 59 -6.70 -7.64 -0.62
C PHE A 59 -6.04 -8.51 -1.67
N ARG A 60 -6.86 -9.34 -2.31
CA ARG A 60 -6.48 -10.21 -3.43
C ARG A 60 -7.55 -10.26 -4.50
N CYS A 61 -7.13 -10.71 -5.68
CA CYS A 61 -7.98 -10.82 -6.85
C CYS A 61 -8.00 -12.25 -7.37
N LEU A 62 -9.10 -12.63 -8.01
CA LEU A 62 -9.18 -13.93 -8.67
C LEU A 62 -8.15 -14.01 -9.82
N PRO A 63 -7.61 -15.21 -10.12
CA PRO A 63 -6.69 -15.39 -11.23
C PRO A 63 -7.25 -14.84 -12.55
N GLY A 64 -6.41 -14.11 -13.29
CA GLY A 64 -6.80 -13.47 -14.55
C GLY A 64 -7.52 -12.13 -14.41
N THR A 65 -7.58 -11.56 -13.21
CA THR A 65 -8.07 -10.19 -12.95
C THR A 65 -6.95 -9.31 -12.39
N SER A 66 -7.07 -7.99 -12.55
CA SER A 66 -6.12 -6.99 -12.02
C SER A 66 -6.78 -6.11 -10.98
N MET A 67 -6.07 -5.74 -9.92
CA MET A 67 -6.65 -4.92 -8.85
C MET A 67 -6.62 -3.44 -9.18
N ARG A 68 -7.72 -2.76 -8.88
CA ARG A 68 -7.78 -1.30 -8.70
C ARG A 68 -8.15 -1.01 -7.26
N TYR A 69 -7.41 -0.14 -6.59
CA TYR A 69 -7.71 0.26 -5.23
C TYR A 69 -7.74 1.78 -5.07
N VAL A 70 -8.58 2.24 -4.14
CA VAL A 70 -8.65 3.62 -3.71
C VAL A 70 -8.00 3.73 -2.35
N ALA A 71 -7.02 4.62 -2.22
CA ALA A 71 -6.38 4.95 -0.95
C ALA A 71 -6.22 6.46 -0.87
N ASP A 72 -6.65 7.07 0.24
CA ASP A 72 -6.57 8.53 0.41
C ASP A 72 -7.21 9.34 -0.74
N SER A 73 -8.35 8.86 -1.24
CA SER A 73 -9.07 9.42 -2.40
C SER A 73 -8.33 9.33 -3.75
N LEU A 74 -7.21 8.62 -3.82
CA LEU A 74 -6.46 8.38 -5.06
C LEU A 74 -6.70 6.97 -5.57
N ASN A 75 -6.83 6.84 -6.88
CA ASN A 75 -6.93 5.55 -7.57
C ASN A 75 -5.54 5.02 -7.90
N HIS A 76 -5.35 3.73 -7.67
CA HIS A 76 -4.12 3.00 -7.96
C HIS A 76 -4.44 1.66 -8.61
N ASP A 77 -3.49 1.16 -9.39
CA ASP A 77 -3.62 -0.10 -10.12
C ASP A 77 -2.46 -1.03 -9.75
N CYS A 78 -2.77 -2.28 -9.42
CA CYS A 78 -1.79 -3.36 -9.36
C CYS A 78 -1.85 -4.17 -10.65
N ALA A 79 -0.74 -4.83 -11.01
CA ALA A 79 -0.71 -5.75 -12.14
C ALA A 79 -1.56 -7.00 -11.84
N ALA A 80 -1.91 -7.75 -12.89
CA ALA A 80 -2.52 -9.06 -12.71
C ALA A 80 -1.56 -10.00 -11.95
N GLY A 81 -2.09 -10.78 -11.00
CA GLY A 81 -1.30 -11.63 -10.11
C GLY A 81 -0.60 -10.87 -8.96
N GLU A 82 -0.90 -9.58 -8.78
CA GLU A 82 -0.45 -8.82 -7.61
C GLU A 82 -1.57 -8.64 -6.57
N ALA A 83 -1.19 -8.72 -5.30
CA ALA A 83 -2.00 -8.40 -4.14
C ALA A 83 -1.63 -7.03 -3.59
N LEU A 84 -2.57 -6.39 -2.88
CA LEU A 84 -2.28 -5.18 -2.12
C LEU A 84 -1.65 -5.57 -0.78
N TRP A 85 -0.37 -5.26 -0.61
CA TRP A 85 0.35 -5.47 0.65
C TRP A 85 0.40 -4.21 1.48
N TYR A 86 0.33 -4.40 2.80
CA TYR A 86 0.64 -3.39 3.79
C TYR A 86 1.82 -3.87 4.62
N GLU A 87 2.87 -3.04 4.71
CA GLU A 87 4.07 -3.28 5.50
C GLU A 87 4.72 -1.92 5.79
N ASP A 88 5.32 -1.75 6.97
CA ASP A 88 6.04 -0.52 7.36
C ASP A 88 5.24 0.78 7.15
N ARG A 89 3.92 0.73 7.41
CA ARG A 89 2.98 1.84 7.20
C ARG A 89 2.95 2.34 5.74
N ARG A 90 3.10 1.42 4.79
CA ARG A 90 3.06 1.68 3.35
C ARG A 90 2.23 0.63 2.62
N LEU A 91 1.49 1.09 1.62
CA LEU A 91 0.82 0.23 0.65
C LEU A 91 1.73 -0.03 -0.54
N SER A 92 1.78 -1.27 -1.00
CA SER A 92 2.52 -1.65 -2.21
C SER A 92 1.83 -2.80 -2.94
N CYS A 93 1.83 -2.77 -4.26
CA CYS A 93 1.48 -3.93 -5.07
C CYS A 93 2.66 -4.90 -5.07
N ARG A 94 2.42 -6.16 -4.73
CA ARG A 94 3.41 -7.24 -4.73
C ARG A 94 2.80 -8.50 -5.31
N ALA A 95 3.64 -9.40 -5.82
CA ALA A 95 3.19 -10.73 -6.20
C ALA A 95 2.40 -11.37 -5.06
N GLU A 96 1.22 -11.88 -5.38
CA GLU A 96 0.37 -12.53 -4.40
C GLU A 96 0.99 -13.82 -3.87
N VAL A 97 0.70 -14.15 -2.61
CA VAL A 97 1.07 -15.43 -2.02
C VAL A 97 0.32 -16.52 -2.76
N ALA A 98 1.07 -17.53 -3.23
CA ALA A 98 0.51 -18.59 -4.06
C ALA A 98 -0.73 -19.23 -3.41
N SER A 99 -1.86 -19.12 -4.10
CA SER A 99 -3.12 -19.77 -3.79
C SER A 99 -3.73 -20.38 -5.06
N ASP A 100 -4.73 -21.22 -4.87
CA ASP A 100 -5.63 -21.62 -5.96
C ASP A 100 -6.88 -20.74 -6.00
N ALA A 101 -7.62 -20.83 -7.11
CA ALA A 101 -8.86 -20.07 -7.29
C ALA A 101 -9.97 -20.45 -6.28
N GLU A 102 -9.88 -21.60 -5.62
CA GLU A 102 -10.85 -22.02 -4.61
C GLU A 102 -10.61 -21.27 -3.30
N GLN A 103 -9.36 -21.13 -2.87
CA GLN A 103 -8.99 -20.34 -1.71
C GLN A 103 -9.41 -18.87 -1.86
N GLU A 104 -9.22 -18.27 -3.04
CA GLU A 104 -9.72 -16.91 -3.31
C GLU A 104 -11.23 -16.78 -3.16
N ARG A 105 -11.97 -17.77 -3.68
CA ARG A 105 -13.42 -17.81 -3.57
C ARG A 105 -13.86 -18.01 -2.12
N GLU A 106 -13.13 -18.80 -1.35
CA GLU A 106 -13.43 -19.00 0.07
C GLU A 106 -13.18 -17.73 0.87
N MET A 107 -12.10 -16.97 0.60
CA MET A 107 -11.90 -15.66 1.21
C MET A 107 -13.04 -14.69 0.91
N LEU A 108 -13.55 -14.68 -0.33
CA LEU A 108 -14.75 -13.89 -0.67
C LEU A 108 -16.00 -14.36 0.07
N ARG A 109 -16.16 -15.67 0.31
CA ARG A 109 -17.29 -16.20 1.09
C ARG A 109 -17.16 -15.87 2.58
N GLN A 110 -15.95 -15.94 3.11
CA GLN A 110 -15.65 -15.79 4.53
C GLN A 110 -15.60 -14.33 4.96
N PHE A 111 -14.95 -13.47 4.17
CA PHE A 111 -14.67 -12.08 4.53
C PHE A 111 -15.37 -11.07 3.63
N GLY A 112 -15.77 -11.48 2.42
CA GLY A 112 -16.44 -10.61 1.46
C GLY A 112 -15.58 -9.44 0.97
N PRO A 113 -16.14 -8.57 0.11
CA PRO A 113 -15.55 -7.27 -0.18
C PRO A 113 -15.60 -6.37 1.05
N GLY A 114 -14.74 -5.35 1.08
CA GLY A 114 -14.78 -4.38 2.17
C GLY A 114 -13.75 -3.28 2.10
N GLU A 115 -13.68 -2.54 3.19
CA GLU A 115 -12.74 -1.45 3.44
C GLU A 115 -11.72 -1.89 4.50
N LYS A 116 -10.46 -1.47 4.35
CA LYS A 116 -9.46 -1.51 5.41
C LYS A 116 -9.10 -0.09 5.85
N ALA A 117 -8.95 0.11 7.15
CA ALA A 117 -8.38 1.32 7.72
C ALA A 117 -6.93 1.05 8.13
N VAL A 118 -5.96 1.74 7.52
CA VAL A 118 -4.53 1.53 7.75
C VAL A 118 -3.86 2.82 8.21
N GLN A 119 -2.78 2.69 8.98
CA GLN A 119 -1.95 3.82 9.37
C GLN A 119 -0.83 4.02 8.33
N ILE A 120 -0.72 5.21 7.75
CA ILE A 120 0.35 5.53 6.79
C ILE A 120 1.28 6.56 7.40
N ALA A 121 2.59 6.36 7.21
CA ALA A 121 3.58 7.35 7.58
C ALA A 121 3.46 8.57 6.66
N SER A 122 3.12 9.74 7.20
CA SER A 122 3.11 10.98 6.42
C SER A 122 4.55 11.37 6.03
N GLY A 123 4.83 11.37 4.73
CA GLY A 123 6.07 11.85 4.08
C GLY A 123 5.78 12.18 2.62
N PRO A 124 6.67 12.90 1.89
CA PRO A 124 6.45 13.16 0.46
C PRO A 124 6.19 11.83 -0.24
N SER A 125 5.04 11.73 -0.89
CA SER A 125 4.52 10.51 -1.50
C SER A 125 5.54 9.97 -2.50
N ALA A 126 6.38 9.04 -2.06
CA ALA A 126 7.02 8.13 -2.96
C ALA A 126 5.86 7.34 -3.59
N GLU A 127 5.71 7.48 -4.90
CA GLU A 127 4.98 6.55 -5.73
C GLU A 127 5.12 5.13 -5.15
N PRO A 128 4.04 4.34 -5.00
CA PRO A 128 4.15 3.00 -4.45
C PRO A 128 5.21 2.29 -5.25
N ALA A 129 6.37 2.07 -4.63
CA ALA A 129 7.49 1.41 -5.28
C ALA A 129 6.92 0.08 -5.73
N ARG A 130 6.78 -0.11 -7.05
CA ARG A 130 6.52 -1.42 -7.63
C ARG A 130 7.57 -2.32 -7.02
N ALA A 131 7.13 -3.20 -6.12
CA ALA A 131 8.06 -4.09 -5.47
C ALA A 131 8.63 -4.94 -6.60
N ALA A 132 9.93 -4.78 -6.87
CA ALA A 132 10.60 -5.66 -7.83
C ALA A 132 10.31 -7.10 -7.39
N PRO A 133 10.00 -8.01 -8.33
CA PRO A 133 9.68 -9.39 -7.99
C PRO A 133 10.82 -9.95 -7.12
N ARG A 134 10.51 -10.40 -5.90
CA ARG A 134 11.46 -11.15 -5.10
C ARG A 134 11.69 -12.48 -5.83
N ILE A 135 12.87 -12.62 -6.41
CA ILE A 135 13.33 -13.88 -6.98
C ILE A 135 13.54 -14.85 -5.82
N VAL A 136 12.59 -15.76 -5.60
CA VAL A 136 12.77 -16.92 -4.71
C VAL A 136 13.14 -18.10 -5.60
N ASN A 137 14.30 -18.73 -5.34
CA ASN A 137 14.83 -19.88 -6.11
C ASN A 137 15.13 -19.62 -7.60
N GLY A 138 15.64 -18.44 -7.97
CA GLY A 138 16.26 -18.21 -9.29
C GLY A 138 15.32 -18.18 -10.51
N TYR A 139 14.00 -18.28 -10.31
CA TYR A 139 13.03 -18.20 -11.41
C TYR A 139 12.06 -17.03 -11.20
N ALA A 140 12.08 -16.07 -12.12
CA ALA A 140 10.97 -15.15 -12.31
C ALA A 140 9.80 -15.94 -12.90
N ARG A 141 8.86 -16.38 -12.06
CA ARG A 141 7.60 -16.95 -12.55
C ARG A 141 6.58 -15.83 -12.71
N THR A 142 6.38 -15.40 -13.95
CA THR A 142 5.07 -14.93 -14.40
C THR A 142 4.19 -16.16 -14.58
N ARG A 143 3.14 -16.30 -13.77
CA ARG A 143 1.98 -17.13 -14.08
C ARG A 143 0.74 -16.31 -13.84
#